data_AF-A0AAD7ZIA8-F1
#
_entry.id   AF-A0AAD7ZIA8-F1
#
_cell.length_a   1.000
_cell.length_b   1.000
_cell.length_c   1.000
_cell.angle_alpha   90.00
_cell.angle_beta   90.00
_cell.angle_gamma   90.00
#
_symmetry.space_group_name_H-M   'P 1'
#
loop_
_entity.id
_entity.type
_entity.pdbx_description
1 polymer ?
#
loop_
_entity_poly.entity_id
_entity_poly.type
_entity_poly.pdbx_seq_one_letter_code
_entity_poly.pdbx_strand_id
1 'polypeptide(L)' 'MSQEVDVSSLVPAGLQQRPEHYLASNYNKFSENLRKVTPNGIQCSFFCGGRHCKYETSGVWDSTHMAIDGIFSHW' A
#
# COMPACT_ATOMS: atom_id res chain seq x y z
N MET A 1 -31.93 36.78 -3.44
CA MET A 1 -32.08 35.57 -2.60
C MET A 1 -31.54 34.40 -3.40
N SER A 2 -30.24 34.13 -3.32
CA SER A 2 -29.64 32.98 -4.01
C SER A 2 -29.82 31.77 -3.10
N GLN A 3 -30.64 30.81 -3.52
CA GLN A 3 -30.85 29.57 -2.78
C GLN A 3 -29.64 28.68 -3.04
N GLU A 4 -28.86 28.40 -2.00
CA GLU A 4 -27.78 27.42 -2.03
C GLU A 4 -28.41 26.03 -2.10
N VAL A 5 -28.25 25.36 -3.24
CA VAL A 5 -28.75 24.00 -3.42
C VAL A 5 -27.79 23.04 -2.72
N ASP A 6 -28.26 22.39 -1.66
CA ASP A 6 -27.50 21.35 -0.98
C ASP A 6 -27.52 20.06 -1.83
N VAL A 7 -26.48 19.93 -2.66
CA VAL A 7 -26.26 18.81 -3.58
C VAL A 7 -26.17 17.47 -2.83
N SER A 8 -25.90 17.48 -1.52
CA SER A 8 -25.80 16.29 -0.68
C SER A 8 -27.11 15.51 -0.59
N SER A 9 -28.25 16.18 -0.73
CA SER A 9 -29.57 15.54 -0.70
C SER A 9 -29.90 14.73 -1.96
N LEU A 10 -29.10 14.84 -3.02
CA LEU A 10 -29.30 14.10 -4.28
C LEU A 10 -28.64 12.72 -4.27
N VAL A 11 -27.89 12.38 -3.21
CA VAL A 11 -27.26 11.08 -3.07
C VAL A 11 -28.30 10.07 -2.58
N PRO A 12 -28.59 8.98 -3.33
CA PRO A 12 -29.50 7.94 -2.87
C PRO A 12 -29.05 7.38 -1.51
N ALA A 13 -29.99 7.06 -0.62
CA ALA A 13 -29.68 6.58 0.74
C ALA A 13 -28.71 5.37 0.81
N GLY A 14 -28.58 4.60 -0.28
CA GLY A 14 -27.61 3.50 -0.41
C GLY A 14 -26.18 3.91 -0.80
N LEU A 15 -25.95 5.17 -1.18
CA LEU A 15 -24.64 5.76 -1.52
C LEU A 15 -24.22 6.87 -0.56
N GLN A 16 -25.03 7.15 0.47
CA GLN A 16 -24.70 8.14 1.47
C GLN A 16 -23.41 7.68 2.16
N GLN A 17 -22.35 8.47 1.99
CA GLN A 17 -21.02 8.17 2.53
C GLN A 17 -21.18 7.95 4.03
N ARG A 18 -21.14 6.68 4.45
CA ARG A 18 -20.89 6.28 5.84
C ARG A 18 -19.69 7.11 6.29
N PRO A 19 -19.67 7.72 7.49
CA PRO A 19 -18.54 8.54 7.93
C PRO A 19 -17.27 7.76 7.60
N GLU A 20 -16.54 8.30 6.62
CA GLU A 20 -15.30 7.73 6.14
C GLU A 20 -14.43 7.61 7.38
N HIS A 21 -14.34 6.41 7.94
CA HIS A 21 -13.18 6.09 8.75
C HIS A 21 -12.04 6.31 7.76
N TYR A 22 -11.39 7.47 7.84
CA TYR A 22 -10.27 7.81 6.99
C TYR A 22 -9.19 6.79 7.31
N LEU A 23 -9.21 5.67 6.59
CA LEU A 23 -8.20 4.64 6.66
C LEU A 23 -7.01 5.24 5.95
N ALA A 24 -6.23 6.02 6.69
CA ALA A 24 -4.99 6.57 6.22
C ALA A 24 -4.14 5.39 5.73
N SER A 25 -3.85 5.35 4.43
CA SER A 25 -2.96 4.34 3.89
C SER A 25 -1.61 4.51 4.56
N ASN A 26 -1.01 3.41 5.01
CA ASN A 26 0.38 3.41 5.49
C ASN A 26 1.39 3.82 4.40
N TYR A 27 0.92 3.96 3.16
CA TYR A 27 1.68 4.41 2.01
C TYR A 27 1.29 5.84 1.63
N ASN A 28 2.30 6.70 1.53
CA ASN A 28 2.15 8.09 1.12
C ASN A 28 2.77 8.30 -0.26
N LYS A 29 2.20 9.22 -1.06
CA LYS A 29 2.73 9.60 -2.39
C LYS A 29 4.23 9.96 -2.37
N PHE A 30 4.68 10.58 -1.28
CA PHE A 30 6.09 10.88 -1.07
C PHE A 30 6.94 9.60 -0.95
N SER A 31 6.52 8.66 -0.11
CA SER A 31 7.22 7.37 0.05
C SER A 31 7.24 6.57 -1.25
N GLU A 32 6.18 6.67 -2.05
CA GLU A 32 6.06 6.04 -3.37
C GLU A 32 7.09 6.60 -4.35
N ASN A 33 7.20 7.93 -4.42
CA ASN A 33 8.18 8.58 -5.29
C ASN A 33 9.61 8.25 -4.86
N LEU A 34 9.87 8.19 -3.55
CA LEU A 34 11.19 7.81 -3.06
C LEU A 34 11.55 6.38 -3.47
N ARG A 35 10.61 5.44 -3.40
CA ARG A 35 10.82 4.06 -3.89
C ARG A 35 11.16 4.03 -5.38
N LYS A 36 10.48 4.84 -6.20
CA LYS A 36 10.72 4.89 -7.66
C LYS A 36 12.10 5.42 -8.05
N VAL A 37 12.67 6.32 -7.26
CA VAL A 37 14.00 6.88 -7.53
C VAL A 37 15.13 6.10 -6.85
N THR A 38 14.79 5.21 -5.92
CA THR A 38 15.77 4.41 -5.20
C THR A 38 16.29 3.28 -6.11
N PRO A 39 17.61 3.14 -6.30
CA PRO A 39 18.16 2.03 -7.06
C PRO A 39 17.75 0.67 -6.50
N ASN A 40 17.43 -0.28 -7.38
CA ASN A 40 16.98 -1.63 -7.03
C ASN A 40 17.88 -2.32 -6.00
N GLY A 41 19.21 -2.22 -6.16
CA GLY A 41 20.18 -2.86 -5.26
C GLY A 41 20.16 -2.39 -3.81
N ILE A 42 19.55 -1.24 -3.51
CA ILE A 42 19.41 -0.73 -2.14
C ILE A 42 17.95 -0.61 -1.69
N GLN A 43 17.00 -0.75 -2.60
CA GLN A 43 15.57 -0.58 -2.33
C GLN A 43 15.07 -1.54 -1.24
N CYS A 44 15.49 -2.80 -1.31
CA CYS A 44 15.15 -3.79 -0.28
C CYS A 44 15.69 -3.40 1.11
N SER A 45 16.90 -2.84 1.16
CA SER A 45 17.54 -2.39 2.41
C SER A 45 16.81 -1.23 3.09
N PHE A 46 16.25 -0.31 2.32
CA PHE A 46 15.55 0.86 2.86
C PHE A 46 14.07 0.61 3.15
N PHE A 47 13.40 -0.24 2.36
CA PHE A 47 11.94 -0.36 2.43
C PHE A 47 11.42 -1.72 2.92
N CYS A 48 12.19 -2.79 2.76
CA CYS A 48 11.71 -4.16 3.04
C CYS A 48 12.51 -4.89 4.12
N GLY A 49 13.58 -4.29 4.65
CA GLY A 49 14.39 -4.85 5.75
C GLY A 49 15.72 -5.51 5.31
N GLY A 50 16.14 -5.31 4.05
CA GLY A 50 17.44 -5.75 3.54
C GLY A 50 17.63 -7.26 3.59
N ARG A 51 18.74 -7.71 4.19
CA ARG A 51 19.06 -9.15 4.29
C ARG A 51 18.06 -9.97 5.10
N HIS A 52 17.22 -9.32 5.91
CA HIS A 52 16.13 -9.96 6.65
C HIS A 52 14.77 -9.79 5.96
N CYS A 53 14.75 -9.25 4.75
CA CYS A 53 13.52 -9.12 3.97
C CYS A 53 12.94 -10.49 3.65
N LYS A 54 11.68 -10.67 4.06
CA LYS A 54 10.89 -11.88 3.80
C LYS A 54 10.86 -12.30 2.33
N TYR A 55 10.92 -11.32 1.42
CA TYR A 55 10.70 -11.56 -0.01
C TYR A 55 11.98 -11.77 -0.81
N GLU A 56 13.14 -11.41 -0.27
CA GLU A 56 14.40 -11.41 -1.02
C GLU A 56 15.30 -12.62 -0.69
N THR A 57 15.13 -13.24 0.48
CA THR A 57 16.03 -14.31 0.94
C THR A 57 15.25 -15.49 1.50
N SER A 58 15.59 -16.70 1.03
CA SER A 58 14.99 -17.97 1.45
C SER A 58 15.17 -18.30 2.94
N GLY A 59 16.18 -17.70 3.59
CA GLY A 59 16.51 -17.99 4.99
C GLY A 59 15.54 -17.44 6.04
N VAL A 60 14.63 -16.52 5.66
CA VAL A 60 13.66 -15.91 6.61
C VAL A 60 12.22 -16.37 6.32
N TRP A 61 11.99 -17.01 5.18
CA TRP A 61 10.65 -17.41 4.76
C TRP A 61 10.50 -18.93 4.80
N ASP A 62 9.74 -19.41 5.79
CA ASP A 62 9.44 -20.84 5.93
C ASP A 62 8.57 -21.35 4.77
N SER A 63 8.76 -22.62 4.40
CA SER A 63 8.05 -23.27 3.29
C SER A 63 6.54 -23.33 3.50
N THR A 64 6.09 -23.34 4.75
CA THR A 64 4.67 -23.26 5.12
C THR A 64 4.00 -21.96 4.68
N HIS A 65 4.78 -20.89 4.49
CA HIS A 65 4.28 -19.59 4.07
C HIS A 65 4.56 -19.29 2.60
N MET A 66 5.16 -20.23 1.87
CA MET A 66 5.42 -20.12 0.43
C MET A 66 4.28 -20.78 -0.34
N ALA A 67 3.61 -20.02 -1.20
CA ALA A 67 2.62 -20.59 -2.12
C ALA A 67 3.28 -21.47 -3.20
N ILE A 68 4.52 -21.13 -3.58
CA ILE A 68 5.38 -21.89 -4.49
C ILE A 68 6.79 -21.84 -3.92
N ASP A 69 7.37 -23.01 -3.64
CA ASP A 69 8.70 -23.13 -3.05
C ASP A 69 9.78 -22.61 -4.03
N GLY A 70 10.74 -21.85 -3.50
CA GLY A 70 11.86 -21.31 -4.27
C GLY A 70 11.57 -20.08 -5.14
N ILE A 71 10.35 -19.51 -5.11
CA ILE A 71 10.04 -18.26 -5.80
C ILE A 71 10.20 -17.08 -4.84
N PHE A 72 11.19 -16.25 -5.12
CA PHE A 72 11.48 -15.00 -4.42
C PHE A 72 11.29 -13.83 -5.38
N SER A 73 10.70 -12.73 -4.91
CA SER A 73 10.56 -11.53 -5.73
C SER A 73 11.89 -10.77 -5.75
N HIS A 74 12.45 -10.65 -6.95
CA HIS A 74 13.50 -9.68 -7.26
C HIS A 74 12.82 -8.39 -7.70
N TRP A 75 13.32 -7.24 -7.23
CA TRP A 75 12.75 -5.92 -7.47
C TRP A 75 13.71 -5.08 -8.30
#